data_AF-A0A7Z9THE7-F1
#
_entry.id   AF-A0A7Z9THE7-F1
#
_cell.length_a   1.000
_cell.length_b   1.000
_cell.length_c   1.000
_cell.angle_alpha   90.00
_cell.angle_beta   90.00
_cell.angle_gamma   90.00
#
_symmetry.space_group_name_H-M   'P 1'
#
loop_
_entity.id
_entity.type
_entity.pdbx_description
1 polymer ?
#
loop_
_entity_poly.entity_id
_entity_poly.type
_entity_poly.pdbx_seq_one_letter_code
_entity_poly.pdbx_strand_id
1 'polypeptide(L)'
;MDQTGIREKTTIVWFKNLLIGREEYIQPLIRECLNVSTVRTRKKSTVVSVTITNLSDAEFVLKNLSDYTFYADADLITIPPHGDKLLEVKTLNRLSKFDLRFSVLNAVTAPGIHPELTLSVTRR
;
A
#
# COMPACT_ATOMS: atom_id res chain seq x y z
N MET A 1 -20.06 4.92 -41.12
CA MET A 1 -20.67 4.11 -40.04
C MET A 1 -20.06 2.74 -40.17
N ASP A 2 -19.15 2.28 -39.31
CA ASP A 2 -19.07 2.43 -37.86
C ASP A 2 -17.60 2.34 -37.43
N GLN A 3 -17.11 3.33 -36.68
CA GLN A 3 -15.80 3.27 -36.03
C GLN A 3 -16.02 2.52 -34.70
N THR A 4 -15.65 1.25 -34.67
CA THR A 4 -15.60 0.46 -33.43
C THR A 4 -14.51 1.01 -32.52
N GLY A 5 -14.85 2.07 -31.79
CA GLY A 5 -14.02 2.64 -30.74
C GLY A 5 -13.76 1.59 -29.67
N ILE A 6 -12.48 1.35 -29.38
CA ILE A 6 -11.97 0.62 -28.21
C ILE A 6 -12.79 0.99 -26.97
N ARG A 7 -13.62 0.04 -26.51
CA ARG A 7 -14.77 0.30 -25.64
C ARG A 7 -14.67 -0.34 -24.26
N GLU A 8 -13.47 -0.38 -23.69
CA GLU A 8 -13.29 -0.76 -22.30
C GLU A 8 -12.39 0.26 -21.61
N LYS A 9 -12.95 1.04 -20.68
CA LYS A 9 -12.21 2.03 -19.87
C LYS A 9 -11.39 1.34 -18.76
N THR A 10 -10.70 0.26 -19.12
CA THR A 10 -9.89 -0.60 -18.26
C THR A 10 -8.43 -0.16 -18.18
N THR A 11 -8.05 0.89 -18.92
CA THR A 11 -6.67 1.38 -18.99
C THR A 11 -6.28 2.15 -17.72
N ILE A 12 -5.15 1.74 -17.12
CA ILE A 12 -4.46 2.50 -16.08
C ILE A 12 -3.27 3.19 -16.74
N VAL A 13 -3.18 4.50 -16.56
CA VAL A 13 -2.09 5.32 -17.10
C VAL A 13 -1.03 5.48 -16.02
N TRP A 14 0.23 5.22 -16.37
CA TRP A 14 1.38 5.52 -15.53
C TRP A 14 2.17 6.68 -16.14
N PHE A 15 2.28 7.79 -15.42
CA PHE A 15 3.00 8.98 -15.89
C PHE A 15 3.70 9.69 -14.72
N LYS A 16 5.03 9.86 -14.81
CA LYS A 16 5.84 10.52 -13.76
C LYS A 16 5.55 10.00 -12.35
N ASN A 17 5.52 8.67 -12.21
CA ASN A 17 5.20 7.96 -10.96
C ASN A 17 3.74 8.04 -10.49
N LEU A 18 2.85 8.66 -11.27
CA LEU A 18 1.41 8.74 -10.98
C LEU A 18 0.64 7.62 -11.69
N LEU A 19 -0.12 6.84 -10.92
CA LEU A 19 -1.07 5.84 -11.42
C LEU A 19 -2.46 6.48 -11.52
N ILE A 20 -3.04 6.54 -12.71
CA ILE A 20 -4.34 7.18 -12.96
C ILE A 20 -5.28 6.20 -13.63
N GLY A 21 -6.49 6.03 -13.08
CA GLY A 21 -7.44 5.05 -13.57
C GLY A 21 -8.67 4.99 -12.68
N ARG A 22 -9.69 4.23 -13.10
CA ARG A 22 -10.89 4.07 -12.28
C ARG A 22 -10.60 3.24 -11.05
N GLU A 23 -11.28 3.56 -9.96
CA GLU A 23 -11.12 2.87 -8.67
C GLU A 23 -11.28 1.35 -8.79
N GLU A 24 -12.28 0.90 -9.57
CA GLU A 24 -12.57 -0.51 -9.82
C GLU A 24 -11.41 -1.31 -10.44
N TYR A 25 -10.45 -0.63 -11.10
CA TYR A 25 -9.27 -1.26 -11.71
C TYR A 25 -7.98 -0.96 -10.96
N ILE A 26 -7.80 0.27 -10.46
CA ILE A 26 -6.59 0.67 -9.74
C ILE A 26 -6.46 -0.08 -8.42
N GLN A 27 -7.55 -0.19 -7.65
CA GLN A 27 -7.48 -0.82 -6.33
C GLN A 27 -6.99 -2.29 -6.38
N PRO A 28 -7.55 -3.18 -7.22
CA PRO A 28 -7.05 -4.55 -7.30
C PRO A 28 -5.61 -4.60 -7.82
N LEU A 29 -5.22 -3.74 -8.77
CA LEU A 29 -3.83 -3.68 -9.24
C LEU A 29 -2.85 -3.37 -8.10
N ILE A 30 -3.11 -2.32 -7.33
CA ILE A 30 -2.23 -1.91 -6.22
C ILE A 30 -2.08 -3.04 -5.19
N ARG A 31 -3.17 -3.76 -4.89
CA ARG A 31 -3.15 -4.89 -3.94
C ARG A 31 -2.22 -6.01 -4.39
N GLU A 32 -2.15 -6.30 -5.68
CA GLU A 32 -1.23 -7.31 -6.22
C GLU A 32 0.23 -6.83 -6.25
N CYS A 33 0.46 -5.51 -6.31
CA CYS A 33 1.81 -4.94 -6.32
C CYS A 33 2.49 -4.99 -4.94
N LEU A 34 1.74 -4.97 -3.85
CA LEU A 34 2.27 -4.83 -2.50
C LEU A 34 1.96 -6.05 -1.63
N ASN A 35 3.01 -6.72 -1.16
CA ASN A 35 2.90 -7.85 -0.24
C ASN A 35 3.36 -7.46 1.16
N VAL A 36 2.71 -8.02 2.18
CA VAL A 36 3.05 -7.78 3.59
C VAL A 36 3.49 -9.08 4.27
N SER A 37 4.62 -9.02 4.96
CA SER A 37 5.13 -10.13 5.76
C SER A 37 5.56 -9.65 7.14
N THR A 38 5.46 -10.52 8.14
CA THR A 38 5.87 -10.20 9.52
C THR A 38 7.26 -10.75 9.78
N VAL A 39 8.14 -9.90 10.31
CA VAL A 39 9.47 -10.32 10.77
C VAL A 39 9.41 -10.59 12.27
N ARG A 40 10.01 -11.72 12.65
CA ARG A 40 10.05 -12.31 14.00
C ARG A 40 10.15 -11.26 15.10
N THR A 41 9.09 -11.07 15.86
CA THR A 41 9.05 -10.08 16.95
C THR A 41 9.72 -10.63 18.22
N ARG A 42 10.51 -9.80 18.94
CA ARG A 42 11.02 -10.19 20.26
C ARG A 42 9.87 -10.54 21.22
N LYS A 43 9.99 -11.68 21.90
CA LYS A 43 9.03 -12.13 22.92
C LYS A 43 8.90 -11.02 23.99
N LYS A 44 7.75 -10.32 24.01
CA LYS A 44 7.33 -9.23 24.96
C LYS A 44 7.24 -7.82 24.38
N SER A 45 7.58 -7.60 23.11
CA SER A 45 7.36 -6.28 22.49
C SER A 45 5.90 -6.04 22.07
N THR A 46 5.45 -4.80 22.21
CA THR A 46 4.25 -4.20 21.55
C THR A 46 4.60 -3.55 20.22
N VAL A 47 5.88 -3.59 19.83
CA VAL A 47 6.37 -3.21 18.51
C VAL A 47 6.47 -4.46 17.64
N VAL A 48 5.88 -4.40 16.45
CA VAL A 48 5.89 -5.48 15.46
C VAL A 48 6.68 -5.01 14.23
N SER A 49 7.68 -5.78 13.84
CA SER A 49 8.43 -5.54 12.61
C SER A 49 7.67 -6.13 11.43
N VAL A 50 7.29 -5.28 10.48
CA VAL A 50 6.52 -5.62 9.28
C VAL A 50 7.36 -5.24 8.06
N THR A 51 7.53 -6.16 7.13
CA THR A 51 8.15 -5.85 5.84
C THR A 51 7.06 -5.76 4.79
N ILE A 52 6.97 -4.61 4.13
CA ILE A 52 6.15 -4.42 2.93
C ILE A 52 7.07 -4.51 1.72
N THR A 53 6.76 -5.40 0.78
CA THR A 53 7.53 -5.64 -0.44
C THR A 53 6.72 -5.18 -1.64
N ASN A 54 7.37 -4.43 -2.52
CA ASN A 54 6.84 -4.02 -3.80
C ASN A 54 7.34 -4.97 -4.89
N LEU A 55 6.41 -5.62 -5.57
CA LEU A 55 6.67 -6.58 -6.65
C LEU A 55 6.57 -5.94 -8.04
N SER A 56 6.36 -4.63 -8.11
CA SER A 56 6.12 -3.91 -9.35
C SER A 56 7.28 -2.97 -9.72
N ASP A 57 7.24 -2.48 -10.96
CA ASP A 57 8.14 -1.44 -11.47
C ASP A 57 7.77 -0.02 -11.01
N ALA A 58 6.59 0.17 -10.40
CA ALA A 58 6.14 1.47 -9.90
C ALA A 58 6.61 1.67 -8.47
N GLU A 59 7.05 2.88 -8.10
CA GLU A 59 7.26 3.23 -6.69
C GLU A 59 5.89 3.40 -6.02
N PHE A 60 5.81 3.20 -4.70
CA PHE A 60 4.60 3.50 -3.93
C PHE A 60 4.88 4.51 -2.83
N VAL A 61 4.08 5.56 -2.79
CA VAL A 61 4.09 6.58 -1.74
C VAL A 61 2.85 6.39 -0.87
N LEU A 62 3.04 5.91 0.35
CA LEU A 62 1.96 5.51 1.25
C LEU A 62 1.89 6.46 2.45
N LYS A 63 0.71 7.00 2.71
CA LYS A 63 0.41 7.75 3.94
C LYS A 63 -0.41 6.87 4.89
N ASN A 64 0.08 6.64 6.09
CA ASN A 64 -0.59 5.87 7.13
C ASN A 64 -1.91 6.54 7.54
N LEU A 65 -2.98 5.75 7.58
CA LEU A 65 -4.33 6.10 8.03
C LEU A 65 -4.79 5.19 9.19
N SER A 66 -3.89 4.38 9.73
CA SER A 66 -4.16 3.48 10.85
C SER A 66 -4.07 4.23 12.18
N ASP A 67 -4.65 3.65 13.23
CA ASP A 67 -4.47 4.16 14.60
C ASP A 67 -3.09 3.80 15.20
N TYR A 68 -2.22 3.17 14.41
CA TYR A 68 -0.87 2.76 14.81
C TYR A 68 0.17 3.75 14.31
N THR A 69 1.18 4.00 15.13
CA THR A 69 2.34 4.84 14.76
C THR A 69 3.58 3.98 14.51
N PHE A 70 4.54 4.48 13.73
CA PHE A 70 5.82 3.82 13.53
C PHE A 70 6.86 4.25 14.57
N TYR A 71 7.83 3.38 14.85
CA TYR A 71 8.89 3.64 15.83
C TYR A 71 9.95 4.60 15.30
N ALA A 72 10.43 4.35 14.08
CA ALA A 72 11.54 5.07 13.45
C ALA A 72 11.15 5.80 12.15
N ASP A 73 9.91 5.64 11.68
CA ASP A 73 9.44 6.19 10.42
C ASP A 73 8.35 7.24 10.64
N ALA A 74 8.22 8.17 9.68
CA ALA A 74 7.09 9.09 9.61
C ALA A 74 5.83 8.36 9.11
N ASP A 75 4.65 8.97 9.28
CA ASP A 75 3.40 8.46 8.70
C ASP A 75 3.38 8.47 7.17
N LEU A 76 4.40 9.05 6.52
CA LEU A 76 4.61 9.01 5.08
C LEU A 76 5.82 8.12 4.78
N ILE A 77 5.60 7.04 4.03
CA ILE A 77 6.63 6.08 3.65
C ILE A 77 6.65 5.89 2.14
N THR A 78 7.83 5.59 1.62
CA THR A 78 8.04 5.26 0.21
C THR A 78 8.59 3.84 0.10
N ILE A 79 8.04 3.06 -0.84
CA ILE A 79 8.51 1.71 -1.15
C ILE A 79 9.04 1.72 -2.59
N PRO A 80 10.34 1.51 -2.79
CA PRO A 80 10.93 1.56 -4.13
C PRO A 80 10.44 0.40 -5.01
N PRO A 81 10.53 0.51 -6.35
CA PRO A 81 10.28 -0.59 -7.28
C PRO A 81 11.12 -1.82 -6.92
N HIS A 82 10.51 -3.02 -6.99
CA HIS A 82 11.17 -4.30 -6.67
C HIS A 82 11.90 -4.36 -5.33
N GLY A 83 11.56 -3.47 -4.39
CA GLY A 83 12.22 -3.37 -3.11
C GLY A 83 11.28 -3.55 -1.93
N ASP A 84 11.84 -3.42 -0.74
CA ASP A 84 11.11 -3.60 0.50
C ASP A 84 11.34 -2.45 1.47
N LYS A 85 10.38 -2.30 2.40
CA LYS A 85 10.45 -1.37 3.51
C LYS A 85 10.12 -2.12 4.79
N LEU A 86 11.08 -2.13 5.72
CA LEU A 86 10.87 -2.55 7.10
C LEU A 86 10.21 -1.42 7.89
N LEU A 87 9.10 -1.74 8.55
CA LEU A 87 8.36 -0.86 9.43
C LEU A 87 8.30 -1.45 10.83
N GLU A 88 8.57 -0.64 11.84
CA GLU A 88 8.39 -1.00 13.24
C GLU A 88 7.08 -0.39 13.77
N VAL A 89 6.00 -1.18 13.75
CA VAL A 89 4.65 -0.73 14.07
C VAL A 89 4.37 -0.86 15.57
N LYS A 90 3.98 0.24 16.22
CA LYS A 90 3.55 0.24 17.63
C LYS A 90 2.05 -0.09 17.71
N THR A 91 1.70 -1.30 18.14
CA THR A 91 0.29 -1.76 18.16
C THR A 91 -0.43 -1.49 19.50
N LEU A 92 0.23 -0.84 20.47
CA LEU A 92 -0.18 -0.58 21.87
C LEU A 92 -0.45 -1.86 22.69
N ASN A 93 -1.23 -2.79 22.15
CA ASN A 93 -1.55 -4.10 22.70
C ASN A 93 -0.92 -5.22 21.85
N ARG A 94 -0.87 -6.42 22.42
CA ARG A 94 -0.43 -7.63 21.71
C ARG A 94 -1.57 -8.17 20.85
N LEU A 95 -1.59 -7.77 19.57
CA LEU A 95 -2.55 -8.27 18.59
C LEU A 95 -1.96 -9.46 17.83
N SER A 96 -2.76 -10.51 17.63
CA SER A 96 -2.41 -11.66 16.76
C SER A 96 -2.58 -11.31 15.29
N LYS A 97 -3.54 -10.42 14.99
CA LYS A 97 -3.79 -9.86 13.66
C LYS A 97 -4.18 -8.40 13.80
N PHE A 98 -3.74 -7.57 12.88
CA PHE A 98 -4.15 -6.18 12.77
C PHE A 98 -4.04 -5.71 11.31
N ASP A 99 -4.75 -4.64 10.97
CA ASP A 99 -4.76 -4.08 9.62
C ASP A 99 -4.00 -2.75 9.61
N LEU A 100 -3.11 -2.59 8.63
CA LEU A 100 -2.49 -1.33 8.29
C LEU A 100 -3.24 -0.70 7.13
N ARG A 101 -3.80 0.49 7.32
CA ARG A 101 -4.48 1.27 6.29
C ARG A 101 -3.60 2.40 5.80
N PHE A 102 -3.59 2.60 4.49
CA PHE A 102 -2.79 3.62 3.84
C PHE A 102 -3.60 4.35 2.76
N SER A 103 -3.33 5.64 2.56
CA SER A 103 -3.65 6.34 1.32
C SER A 103 -2.47 6.22 0.35
N VAL A 104 -2.74 5.84 -0.90
CA VAL A 104 -1.70 5.68 -1.93
C VAL A 104 -1.58 6.99 -2.72
N LEU A 105 -0.65 7.84 -2.29
CA LEU A 105 -0.58 9.24 -2.75
C LEU A 105 -0.17 9.37 -4.21
N ASN A 106 0.54 8.38 -4.75
CA ASN A 106 0.93 8.34 -6.14
C ASN A 106 -0.05 7.56 -7.02
N ALA A 107 -1.29 7.36 -6.54
CA ALA A 107 -2.42 6.86 -7.33
C ALA A 107 -3.61 7.82 -7.23
N VAL A 108 -4.34 8.01 -8.34
CA VAL A 108 -5.46 8.95 -8.43
C VAL A 108 -6.63 8.28 -9.13
N THR A 109 -7.77 8.18 -8.42
CA THR A 109 -9.01 7.58 -8.94
C THR A 109 -10.00 8.62 -9.45
N ALA A 110 -9.94 9.82 -8.88
CA ALA A 110 -10.66 11.02 -9.31
C ALA A 110 -9.83 12.26 -8.92
N PRO A 111 -10.12 13.46 -9.45
CA PRO A 111 -9.37 14.67 -9.10
C PRO A 111 -9.26 14.88 -7.57
N GLY A 112 -8.04 14.80 -7.04
CA GLY A 112 -7.76 14.95 -5.60
C GLY A 112 -8.13 13.75 -4.72
N ILE A 113 -8.53 12.61 -5.31
CA ILE A 113 -8.93 11.40 -4.59
C ILE A 113 -7.86 10.32 -4.80
N HIS A 114 -7.30 9.87 -3.68
CA HIS A 114 -6.31 8.79 -3.62
C HIS A 114 -6.97 7.52 -3.11
N PRO A 115 -6.70 6.35 -3.71
CA PRO A 115 -7.26 5.09 -3.24
C PRO A 115 -6.66 4.72 -1.88
N GLU A 116 -7.47 4.03 -1.08
CA GLU A 116 -7.01 3.44 0.17
C GLU A 116 -6.57 1.98 -0.04
N LEU A 117 -5.54 1.59 0.70
CA LEU A 117 -4.98 0.24 0.73
C LEU A 117 -5.03 -0.29 2.16
N THR A 118 -5.56 -1.50 2.34
CA THR A 118 -5.52 -2.21 3.63
C THR A 118 -4.64 -3.44 3.50
N LEU A 119 -3.62 -3.54 4.36
CA LEU A 119 -2.71 -4.67 4.46
C LEU A 119 -2.91 -5.38 5.79
N SER A 120 -3.39 -6.63 5.74
CA SER A 120 -3.60 -7.44 6.94
C SER A 120 -2.30 -8.10 7.40
N VAL A 121 -1.86 -7.78 8.60
CA VAL A 121 -0.67 -8.36 9.23
C VAL A 121 -1.10 -9.45 10.19
N THR A 122 -0.53 -10.66 10.04
CA THR A 122 -0.77 -11.78 10.96
C THR A 122 0.54 -12.17 11.64
N ARG A 123 0.55 -12.14 12.97
CA ARG A 123 1.70 -12.55 13.78
C ARG A 123 1.81 -14.07 13.78
N ARG A 124 2.89 -14.59 13.19
CA ARG A 124 3.25 -16.01 13.23
C ARG A 124 4.06 -16.36 14.48
#